data_AF-A0A7C2S3E7-F1
#
_entry.id   AF-A0A7C2S3E7-F1
#
_cell.length_a   1.000
_cell.length_b   1.000
_cell.length_c   1.000
_cell.angle_alpha   90.00
_cell.angle_beta   90.00
_cell.angle_gamma   90.00
#
_symmetry.space_group_name_H-M   'P 1'
#
loop_
_entity.id
_entity.type
_entity.pdbx_description
1 polymer ?
#
loop_
_entity_poly.entity_id
_entity_poly.type
_entity_poly.pdbx_seq_one_letter_code
_entity_poly.pdbx_strand_id
1 'polypeptide(L)'
;MLQPFQGGEEVRYEKRQLFFRGELAWDKIREINSRYYHKYKDVLKVNAGQVIRKNDSCWRSFFELLELKKQGKLPPHIRKVSPPGYWKDRALGKRKLIIIIRSDRYYIEKVDDDWGYIVLKDFSKRIRYYGKILWSGRQGDLEIIYRDGRWAANIPVEVGARPPKSNRRGYVEGARRIKRRGRIVERNPESIKQKDPKGSHKAFIDMGVNNLFAIAISNGIGILVKGGVIKSEHFYWKSEKATLQETRKPRPFRAGSVFIRVFV
;
A
#
# COMPACT_ATOMS: atom_id res chain seq x y z
N MET A 1 -1.53 17.27 -19.21
CA MET A 1 -2.46 16.94 -18.10
C MET A 1 -2.04 15.61 -17.48
N LEU A 2 -2.03 15.46 -16.15
CA LEU A 2 -1.72 14.17 -15.50
C LEU A 2 -3.00 13.31 -15.58
N GLN A 3 -3.06 12.34 -16.49
CA GLN A 3 -4.29 11.57 -16.72
C GLN A 3 -4.23 10.20 -16.03
N PRO A 4 -5.29 9.80 -15.30
CA PRO A 4 -5.44 8.46 -14.75
C PRO A 4 -5.51 7.41 -15.86
N PHE A 5 -4.89 6.26 -15.62
CA PHE A 5 -4.84 5.23 -16.65
C PHE A 5 -6.14 4.43 -16.76
N GLN A 6 -6.76 4.48 -17.94
CA GLN A 6 -7.94 3.67 -18.27
C GLN A 6 -7.59 2.28 -18.86
N GLY A 7 -6.45 2.14 -19.55
CA GLY A 7 -6.08 0.91 -20.27
C GLY A 7 -5.67 -0.30 -19.40
N GLY A 8 -5.55 -0.12 -18.08
CA GLY A 8 -5.04 -1.16 -17.18
C GLY A 8 -6.07 -2.22 -16.87
N GLU A 9 -7.33 -1.88 -17.08
CA GLU A 9 -8.45 -2.81 -17.01
C GLU A 9 -8.49 -3.74 -18.22
N GLU A 10 -8.19 -3.24 -19.43
CA GLU A 10 -8.22 -4.05 -20.66
C GLU A 10 -7.18 -5.17 -20.64
N VAL A 11 -5.91 -4.83 -20.33
CA VAL A 11 -4.83 -5.81 -20.15
C VAL A 11 -5.24 -6.90 -19.14
N ARG A 12 -5.91 -6.49 -18.06
CA ARG A 12 -6.28 -7.38 -16.98
C ARG A 12 -7.50 -8.24 -17.34
N TYR A 13 -8.45 -7.69 -18.09
CA TYR A 13 -9.61 -8.39 -18.61
C TYR A 13 -9.17 -9.53 -19.51
N GLU A 14 -8.35 -9.22 -20.51
CA GLU A 14 -7.96 -10.20 -21.50
C GLU A 14 -7.15 -11.37 -20.91
N LYS A 15 -6.13 -11.08 -20.08
CA LYS A 15 -5.39 -12.14 -19.38
C LYS A 15 -6.30 -12.99 -18.53
N ARG A 16 -7.30 -12.38 -17.90
CA ARG A 16 -8.23 -13.10 -17.03
C ARG A 16 -9.22 -13.97 -17.81
N GLN A 17 -9.66 -13.52 -18.99
CA GLN A 17 -10.45 -14.35 -19.92
C GLN A 17 -9.65 -15.59 -20.34
N LEU A 18 -8.41 -15.39 -20.80
CA LEU A 18 -7.51 -16.49 -21.16
C LEU A 18 -7.25 -17.43 -19.98
N PHE A 19 -7.07 -16.89 -18.77
CA PHE A 19 -6.86 -17.71 -17.58
C PHE A 19 -8.04 -18.62 -17.29
N PHE A 20 -9.27 -18.10 -17.37
CA PHE A 20 -10.47 -18.90 -17.13
C PHE A 20 -10.77 -19.89 -18.26
N ARG A 21 -10.26 -19.65 -19.48
CA ARG A 21 -10.27 -20.62 -20.57
C ARG A 21 -9.14 -21.66 -20.48
N GLY A 22 -8.19 -21.51 -19.56
CA GLY A 22 -7.02 -22.39 -19.45
C GLY A 22 -5.92 -22.12 -20.49
N GLU A 23 -6.01 -21.01 -21.22
CA GLU A 23 -5.12 -20.64 -22.34
C GLU A 23 -4.01 -19.65 -21.94
N LEU A 24 -3.99 -19.19 -20.68
CA LEU A 24 -3.03 -18.18 -20.24
C LEU A 24 -1.66 -18.80 -19.95
N ALA A 25 -0.74 -18.69 -20.91
CA ALA A 25 0.67 -19.05 -20.78
C ALA A 25 1.59 -17.80 -20.79
N TRP A 26 2.87 -17.98 -20.43
CA TRP A 26 3.83 -16.88 -20.27
C TRP A 26 4.17 -16.16 -21.57
N ASP A 27 4.21 -16.88 -22.69
CA ASP A 27 4.31 -16.36 -24.05
C ASP A 27 3.12 -15.44 -24.39
N LYS A 28 1.89 -15.87 -24.10
CA LYS A 28 0.68 -15.06 -24.27
C LYS A 28 0.69 -13.82 -23.40
N ILE A 29 1.16 -13.93 -22.15
CA ILE A 29 1.33 -12.77 -21.28
C ILE A 29 2.29 -11.74 -21.90
N ARG A 30 3.42 -12.18 -22.49
CA ARG A 30 4.39 -11.27 -23.15
C ARG A 30 3.79 -10.64 -24.39
N GLU A 31 3.09 -11.40 -25.22
CA GLU A 31 2.38 -10.91 -26.43
C GLU A 31 1.39 -9.80 -26.06
N ILE A 32 0.53 -10.08 -25.08
CA ILE A 32 -0.45 -9.12 -24.53
C ILE A 32 0.26 -7.87 -23.99
N ASN A 33 1.28 -8.06 -23.17
CA ASN A 33 2.06 -6.96 -22.60
C ASN A 33 2.62 -6.05 -23.70
N SER A 34 3.23 -6.62 -24.75
CA SER A 34 3.78 -5.87 -25.87
C SER A 34 2.70 -5.09 -26.63
N ARG A 35 1.60 -5.75 -27.00
CA ARG A 35 0.50 -5.11 -27.74
C ARG A 35 -0.10 -3.93 -26.98
N TYR A 36 -0.38 -4.10 -25.70
CA TYR A 36 -0.92 -3.00 -24.88
C TYR A 36 0.11 -1.93 -24.56
N TYR A 37 1.40 -2.25 -24.51
CA TYR A 37 2.45 -1.25 -24.42
C TYR A 37 2.39 -0.33 -25.64
N HIS A 38 2.38 -0.91 -26.85
CA HIS A 38 2.32 -0.15 -28.09
C HIS A 38 1.00 0.62 -28.27
N LYS A 39 -0.12 0.07 -27.78
CA LYS A 39 -1.42 0.78 -27.76
C LYS A 39 -1.39 2.04 -26.89
N TYR A 40 -0.69 2.00 -25.75
CA TYR A 40 -0.76 3.06 -24.75
C TYR A 40 0.50 3.91 -24.60
N LYS A 41 1.60 3.57 -25.28
CA LYS A 41 2.87 4.30 -25.19
C LYS A 41 2.74 5.78 -25.57
N ASP A 42 1.88 6.13 -26.51
CA ASP A 42 1.77 7.53 -26.98
C ASP A 42 0.97 8.39 -25.98
N VAL A 43 -0.02 7.79 -25.32
CA VAL A 43 -0.86 8.45 -24.31
C VAL A 43 -0.16 8.52 -22.95
N LEU A 44 0.43 7.40 -22.51
CA LEU A 44 1.07 7.28 -21.20
C LEU A 44 2.56 7.60 -21.20
N LYS A 45 3.18 7.74 -22.38
CA LYS A 45 4.62 7.92 -22.55
C LYS A 45 5.38 6.85 -21.76
N VAL A 46 6.30 7.29 -20.91
CA VAL A 46 7.15 6.44 -20.06
C VAL A 46 6.37 5.58 -19.04
N ASN A 47 5.11 5.91 -18.76
CA ASN A 47 4.30 5.19 -17.76
C ASN A 47 3.61 3.93 -18.32
N ALA A 48 3.52 3.74 -19.64
CA ALA A 48 2.87 2.56 -20.23
C ALA A 48 3.50 1.25 -19.71
N GLY A 49 4.83 1.19 -19.71
CA GLY A 49 5.56 0.03 -19.22
C GLY A 49 5.38 -0.21 -17.71
N GLN A 50 5.16 0.84 -16.92
CA GLN A 50 4.96 0.74 -15.47
C GLN A 50 3.66 0.02 -15.15
N VAL A 51 2.59 0.35 -15.88
CA VAL A 51 1.31 -0.28 -15.62
C VAL A 51 1.34 -1.76 -16.01
N ILE A 52 1.96 -2.06 -17.14
CA ILE A 52 2.15 -3.44 -17.60
C ILE A 52 2.95 -4.23 -16.58
N ARG A 53 4.07 -3.67 -16.09
CA ARG A 53 4.89 -4.30 -15.05
C ARG A 53 4.11 -4.54 -13.76
N LYS A 54 3.25 -3.61 -13.33
CA LYS A 54 2.41 -3.81 -12.14
C LYS A 54 1.38 -4.92 -12.35
N ASN A 55 0.75 -4.98 -13.53
CA ASN A 55 -0.16 -6.06 -13.88
C ASN A 55 0.57 -7.42 -13.89
N ASP A 56 1.74 -7.47 -14.52
CA ASP A 56 2.59 -8.65 -14.64
C ASP A 56 3.06 -9.15 -13.27
N SER A 57 3.48 -8.25 -12.38
CA SER A 57 3.82 -8.57 -11.00
C SER A 57 2.65 -9.19 -10.24
N CYS A 58 1.41 -8.69 -10.40
CA CYS A 58 0.24 -9.33 -9.79
C CYS A 58 0.01 -10.76 -10.30
N TRP A 59 0.25 -11.02 -11.58
CA TRP A 59 0.12 -12.37 -12.16
C TRP A 59 1.22 -13.31 -11.67
N ARG A 60 2.49 -12.86 -11.60
CA ARG A 60 3.59 -13.64 -11.01
C ARG A 60 3.27 -14.07 -9.59
N SER A 61 2.91 -13.13 -8.72
CA SER A 61 2.56 -13.45 -7.34
C SER A 61 1.37 -14.41 -7.23
N PHE A 62 0.39 -14.30 -8.14
CA PHE A 62 -0.72 -15.24 -8.18
C PHE A 62 -0.27 -16.67 -8.56
N PHE A 63 0.60 -16.81 -9.56
CA PHE A 63 1.11 -18.12 -9.95
C PHE A 63 2.04 -18.74 -8.89
N GLU A 64 2.87 -17.93 -8.23
CA GLU A 64 3.67 -18.37 -7.09
C GLU A 64 2.79 -18.91 -5.95
N LEU A 65 1.67 -18.23 -5.64
CA LEU A 65 0.71 -18.72 -4.65
C LEU A 65 0.00 -20.02 -5.08
N LEU A 66 -0.28 -20.19 -6.38
CA LEU A 66 -0.82 -21.45 -6.90
C LEU A 66 0.19 -22.59 -6.78
N GLU A 67 1.46 -22.32 -7.04
CA GLU A 67 2.53 -23.30 -6.90
C GLU A 67 2.73 -23.70 -5.43
N LEU A 68 2.79 -22.74 -4.51
CA LEU A 68 2.84 -23.02 -3.07
C LEU A 68 1.64 -23.83 -2.59
N LYS A 69 0.44 -23.56 -3.13
CA LYS A 69 -0.75 -24.35 -2.85
C LYS A 69 -0.60 -25.80 -3.33
N LYS A 70 -0.06 -26.02 -4.53
CA LYS A 70 0.22 -27.37 -5.06
C LYS A 70 1.25 -28.12 -4.21
N GLN A 71 2.27 -27.42 -3.71
CA GLN A 71 3.31 -27.99 -2.85
C GLN A 71 2.88 -28.17 -1.38
N GLY A 72 1.65 -27.78 -1.00
CA GLY A 72 1.19 -27.82 0.40
C GLY A 72 1.86 -26.80 1.33
N LYS A 73 2.64 -25.85 0.79
CA LYS A 73 3.39 -24.82 1.53
C LYS A 73 2.67 -23.48 1.62
N LEU A 74 1.36 -23.46 1.35
CA LEU A 74 0.59 -22.23 1.41
C LEU A 74 0.50 -21.74 2.87
N PRO A 75 0.78 -20.46 3.16
CA PRO A 75 0.66 -19.93 4.51
C PRO A 75 -0.74 -20.20 5.11
N PRO A 76 -0.84 -20.67 6.37
CA PRO A 76 -2.12 -21.11 6.97
C PRO A 76 -3.23 -20.05 6.97
N HIS A 77 -2.85 -18.76 6.95
CA HIS A 77 -3.80 -17.65 6.95
C HIS A 77 -4.42 -17.39 5.57
N ILE A 78 -3.91 -17.98 4.48
CA ILE A 78 -4.42 -17.81 3.12
C ILE A 78 -5.43 -18.90 2.81
N ARG A 79 -6.73 -18.61 3.02
CA ARG A 79 -7.82 -19.56 2.76
C ARG A 79 -8.15 -19.74 1.28
N LYS A 80 -7.91 -18.72 0.45
CA LYS A 80 -8.26 -18.74 -0.98
C LYS A 80 -7.26 -17.92 -1.80
N VAL A 81 -6.61 -18.58 -2.75
CA VAL A 81 -5.82 -17.93 -3.80
C VAL A 81 -6.76 -17.50 -4.92
N SER A 82 -6.77 -16.21 -5.27
CA SER A 82 -7.65 -15.64 -6.29
C SER A 82 -6.84 -14.90 -7.35
N PRO A 83 -7.24 -14.97 -8.63
CA PRO A 83 -6.54 -14.26 -9.70
C PRO A 83 -6.62 -12.73 -9.50
N PRO A 84 -5.71 -11.96 -10.12
CA PRO A 84 -5.70 -10.51 -10.00
C PRO A 84 -7.06 -9.87 -10.33
N GLY A 85 -7.59 -9.10 -9.37
CA GLY A 85 -8.87 -8.39 -9.53
C GLY A 85 -8.77 -7.11 -10.36
N TYR A 86 -9.89 -6.66 -10.91
CA TYR A 86 -10.01 -5.38 -11.64
C TYR A 86 -9.76 -4.16 -10.74
N TRP A 87 -9.30 -3.07 -11.34
CA TRP A 87 -9.15 -1.77 -10.67
C TRP A 87 -10.47 -1.01 -10.64
N LYS A 88 -11.52 -1.67 -10.15
CA LYS A 88 -12.82 -1.05 -9.88
C LYS A 88 -13.11 -1.05 -8.39
N ASP A 89 -13.76 0.00 -7.94
CA ASP A 89 -14.52 -0.08 -6.71
C ASP A 89 -15.75 -0.96 -6.97
N ARG A 90 -15.80 -2.13 -6.35
CA ARG A 90 -16.89 -3.09 -6.58
C ARG A 90 -18.22 -2.62 -6.04
N ALA A 91 -18.17 -1.74 -5.04
CA ALA A 91 -19.37 -1.24 -4.42
C ALA A 91 -19.89 -0.02 -5.21
N LEU A 92 -19.02 0.86 -5.73
CA LEU A 92 -19.42 2.11 -6.45
C LEU A 92 -19.63 1.80 -7.93
N GLY A 93 -19.17 0.65 -8.42
CA GLY A 93 -19.10 0.35 -9.84
C GLY A 93 -18.14 1.26 -10.61
N LYS A 94 -17.45 2.18 -9.92
CA LYS A 94 -16.57 3.18 -10.53
C LYS A 94 -15.15 2.64 -10.67
N ARG A 95 -14.49 3.02 -11.77
CA ARG A 95 -13.07 2.76 -12.00
C ARG A 95 -12.22 3.48 -10.95
N LYS A 96 -11.15 2.83 -10.50
CA LYS A 96 -10.15 3.45 -9.63
C LYS A 96 -9.20 4.27 -10.49
N LEU A 97 -9.10 5.57 -10.20
CA LEU A 97 -8.12 6.44 -10.85
C LEU A 97 -6.77 6.21 -10.18
N ILE A 98 -5.85 5.60 -10.92
CA ILE A 98 -4.49 5.28 -10.45
C ILE A 98 -3.50 5.86 -11.46
N ILE A 99 -2.49 6.56 -10.95
CA ILE A 99 -1.35 7.07 -11.69
C ILE A 99 -0.10 6.48 -11.05
N ILE A 100 0.76 5.89 -11.88
CA ILE A 100 1.99 5.24 -11.43
C ILE A 100 3.16 5.97 -12.07
N ILE A 101 4.10 6.43 -11.26
CA ILE A 101 5.31 7.12 -11.69
C ILE A 101 6.52 6.33 -11.24
N ARG A 102 7.43 6.04 -12.16
CA ARG A 102 8.64 5.25 -11.89
C ARG A 102 9.52 5.94 -10.83
N SER A 103 10.18 5.15 -9.97
CA SER A 103 11.01 5.64 -8.86
C SER A 103 12.09 6.66 -9.23
N ASP A 104 12.60 6.64 -10.45
CA ASP A 104 13.60 7.60 -10.94
C ASP A 104 13.00 8.78 -11.73
N ARG A 105 11.68 8.79 -11.94
CA ARG A 105 10.93 9.83 -12.66
C ARG A 105 10.20 10.81 -11.73
N TYR A 106 10.36 10.64 -10.42
CA TYR A 106 9.95 11.65 -9.44
C TYR A 106 11.00 11.80 -8.34
N TYR A 107 10.86 12.84 -7.52
CA TYR A 107 11.60 12.97 -6.27
C TYR A 107 10.79 13.81 -5.27
N ILE A 108 11.18 13.73 -4.00
CA ILE A 108 10.52 14.46 -2.92
C ILE A 108 11.36 15.68 -2.54
N GLU A 109 10.72 16.84 -2.55
CA GLU A 109 11.25 18.08 -1.98
C GLU A 109 10.57 18.32 -0.65
N LYS A 110 11.25 17.95 0.43
CA LYS A 110 10.76 18.17 1.79
C LYS A 110 10.98 19.62 2.18
N VAL A 111 9.91 20.30 2.58
CA VAL A 111 10.00 21.67 3.11
C VAL A 111 10.02 21.64 4.64
N ASP A 112 9.15 20.84 5.24
CA ASP A 112 9.13 20.54 6.68
C ASP A 112 8.82 19.04 6.90
N ASP A 113 8.82 18.58 8.15
CA ASP A 113 8.46 17.21 8.54
C ASP A 113 6.99 16.89 8.18
N ASP A 114 6.12 17.90 8.09
CA ASP A 114 4.67 17.75 7.89
C ASP A 114 4.19 18.04 6.46
N TRP A 115 5.03 18.60 5.58
CA TRP A 115 4.63 18.93 4.22
C TRP A 115 5.81 19.16 3.28
N GLY A 116 5.54 19.07 1.99
CA GLY A 116 6.51 19.36 0.95
C GLY A 116 5.92 19.19 -0.44
N TYR A 117 6.76 18.83 -1.40
CA TYR A 117 6.35 18.61 -2.78
C TYR A 117 6.83 17.27 -3.34
N ILE A 118 5.97 16.67 -4.15
CA ILE A 118 6.31 15.57 -5.05
C ILE A 118 6.56 16.19 -6.42
N VAL A 119 7.79 16.11 -6.92
CA VAL A 119 8.16 16.66 -8.23
C VAL A 119 8.13 15.55 -9.26
N LEU A 120 7.28 15.70 -10.29
CA LEU A 120 7.12 14.76 -11.38
C LEU A 120 7.92 15.24 -12.59
N LYS A 121 9.05 14.56 -12.87
CA LYS A 121 10.05 15.01 -13.88
C LYS A 121 9.44 15.10 -15.28
N ASP A 122 8.63 14.12 -15.67
CA ASP A 122 8.10 14.02 -17.04
C ASP A 122 6.92 14.97 -17.32
N PHE A 123 6.34 15.54 -16.27
CA PHE A 123 5.13 16.36 -16.37
C PHE A 123 5.38 17.83 -16.05
N SER A 124 6.62 18.19 -15.69
CA SER A 124 6.98 19.52 -15.18
C SER A 124 5.99 20.00 -14.10
N LYS A 125 5.54 19.07 -13.26
CA LYS A 125 4.52 19.31 -12.23
C LYS A 125 5.11 19.09 -10.86
N ARG A 126 4.75 20.00 -9.96
CA ARG A 126 5.11 19.97 -8.55
C ARG A 126 3.83 19.89 -7.74
N ILE A 127 3.61 18.76 -7.07
CA ILE A 127 2.37 18.47 -6.33
C ILE A 127 2.67 18.69 -4.85
N ARG A 128 1.96 19.63 -4.22
CA ARG A 128 2.06 19.82 -2.77
C ARG A 128 1.45 18.60 -2.05
N TYR A 129 2.16 18.07 -1.07
CA TYR A 129 1.64 17.06 -0.15
C TYR A 129 1.67 17.59 1.28
N TYR A 130 0.79 17.02 2.11
CA TYR A 130 0.83 17.17 3.54
C TYR A 130 0.92 15.77 4.18
N GLY A 131 1.36 15.70 5.43
CA GLY A 131 1.60 14.47 6.15
C GLY A 131 3.08 14.14 6.32
N LYS A 132 3.37 13.42 7.40
CA LYS A 132 4.73 13.05 7.78
C LYS A 132 5.19 11.81 7.02
N ILE A 133 6.30 11.95 6.31
CA ILE A 133 7.05 10.79 5.81
C ILE A 133 7.86 10.25 6.98
N LEU A 134 7.52 9.08 7.49
CA LEU A 134 8.15 8.55 8.71
C LEU A 134 9.52 7.91 8.44
N TRP A 135 9.67 7.26 7.29
CA TRP A 135 10.80 6.39 7.01
C TRP A 135 11.81 7.05 6.09
N SER A 136 13.11 6.85 6.39
CA SER A 136 14.19 7.16 5.45
C SER A 136 14.62 5.92 4.67
N GLY A 137 14.87 6.06 3.37
CA GLY A 137 15.31 4.94 2.55
C GLY A 137 15.21 5.16 1.04
N ARG A 138 15.47 4.09 0.28
CA ARG A 138 15.34 4.09 -1.18
C ARG A 138 13.86 4.11 -1.57
N GLN A 139 13.49 5.03 -2.45
CA GLN A 139 12.11 5.17 -2.90
C GLN A 139 11.76 4.17 -4.01
N GLY A 140 10.54 3.61 -3.94
CA GLY A 140 9.94 2.78 -4.97
C GLY A 140 9.12 3.59 -5.97
N ASP A 141 8.32 2.91 -6.78
CA ASP A 141 7.41 3.57 -7.72
C ASP A 141 6.28 4.29 -6.95
N LEU A 142 6.00 5.54 -7.32
CA LEU A 142 4.95 6.35 -6.72
C LEU A 142 3.60 5.94 -7.27
N GLU A 143 2.62 5.76 -6.38
CA GLU A 143 1.23 5.50 -6.74
C GLU A 143 0.33 6.64 -6.25
N ILE A 144 -0.21 7.43 -7.17
CA ILE A 144 -1.22 8.44 -6.87
C ILE A 144 -2.59 7.86 -7.16
N ILE A 145 -3.42 7.73 -6.14
CA ILE A 145 -4.72 7.06 -6.22
C ILE A 145 -5.82 8.01 -5.76
N TYR A 146 -6.89 8.11 -6.54
CA TYR A 146 -8.11 8.79 -6.12
C TYR A 146 -9.02 7.81 -5.37
N ARG A 147 -9.40 8.15 -4.13
CA ARG A 147 -10.37 7.39 -3.33
C ARG A 147 -11.20 8.38 -2.51
N ASP A 148 -12.51 8.17 -2.47
CA ASP A 148 -13.43 8.87 -1.57
C ASP A 148 -13.30 10.40 -1.60
N GLY A 149 -13.21 10.98 -2.80
CA GLY A 149 -13.09 12.44 -2.96
C GLY A 149 -11.69 12.99 -2.77
N ARG A 150 -10.68 12.14 -2.54
CA ARG A 150 -9.32 12.56 -2.18
C ARG A 150 -8.26 11.87 -3.03
N TRP A 151 -7.18 12.60 -3.28
CA TRP A 151 -5.96 12.05 -3.86
C TRP A 151 -4.99 11.64 -2.75
N ALA A 152 -4.49 10.41 -2.82
CA ALA A 152 -3.47 9.88 -1.92
C ALA A 152 -2.24 9.44 -2.72
N ALA A 153 -1.06 9.88 -2.30
CA ALA A 153 0.22 9.48 -2.87
C ALA A 153 0.87 8.43 -1.96
N ASN A 154 1.03 7.21 -2.47
CA ASN A 154 1.73 6.13 -1.77
C ASN A 154 3.15 6.02 -2.32
N ILE A 155 4.13 6.17 -1.44
CA ILE A 155 5.55 6.08 -1.76
C ILE A 155 6.10 4.88 -0.99
N PRO A 156 6.36 3.74 -1.66
CA PRO A 156 7.08 2.63 -1.04
C PRO A 156 8.50 3.10 -0.68
N VAL A 157 8.95 2.79 0.53
CA VAL A 157 10.30 3.11 0.99
C VAL A 157 10.97 1.83 1.48
N GLU A 158 12.12 1.52 0.91
CA GLU A 158 13.00 0.46 1.39
C GLU A 158 13.92 1.03 2.46
N VAL A 159 13.52 0.80 3.71
CA VAL A 159 14.17 1.36 4.90
C VAL A 159 15.58 0.78 5.07
N GLY A 160 16.55 1.66 5.35
CA GLY A 160 17.96 1.29 5.52
C GLY A 160 18.75 1.10 4.22
N ALA A 161 18.08 1.11 3.06
CA ALA A 161 18.77 1.05 1.77
C ALA A 161 19.40 2.41 1.41
N ARG A 162 20.62 2.39 0.87
CA ARG A 162 21.30 3.59 0.34
C ARG A 162 20.65 4.07 -0.97
N PRO A 163 20.78 5.37 -1.31
CA PRO A 163 20.36 5.87 -2.62
C PRO A 163 20.98 5.05 -3.77
N PRO A 164 20.26 4.82 -4.87
CA PRO A 164 20.86 4.34 -6.11
C PRO A 164 21.97 5.30 -6.56
N LYS A 165 23.16 4.79 -6.92
CA LYS A 165 24.28 5.62 -7.40
C LYS A 165 23.87 6.53 -8.56
N SER A 166 23.02 6.02 -9.46
CA SER A 166 22.51 6.73 -10.64
C SER A 166 21.37 7.73 -10.35
N ASN A 167 20.74 7.67 -9.17
CA ASN A 167 19.64 8.55 -8.80
C ASN A 167 19.73 8.93 -7.32
N ARG A 168 20.59 9.89 -7.00
CA ARG A 168 20.75 10.40 -5.63
C ARG A 168 19.44 10.99 -5.07
N ARG A 169 18.58 11.54 -5.93
CA ARG A 169 17.24 12.03 -5.57
C ARG A 169 16.19 10.93 -5.40
N GLY A 170 16.56 9.67 -5.59
CA GLY A 170 15.73 8.49 -5.33
C GLY A 170 15.76 8.04 -3.87
N TYR A 171 16.27 8.87 -2.97
CA TYR A 171 16.26 8.64 -1.54
C TYR A 171 15.27 9.58 -0.88
N VAL A 172 14.40 9.00 -0.07
CA VAL A 172 13.42 9.73 0.72
C VAL A 172 13.99 9.92 2.11
N GLU A 173 14.03 11.17 2.56
CA GLU A 173 14.36 11.51 3.93
C GLU A 173 13.07 11.60 4.75
N GLY A 174 12.91 10.72 5.74
CA GLY A 174 11.79 10.77 6.65
C GLY A 174 11.92 11.89 7.69
N ALA A 175 10.98 11.97 8.62
CA ALA A 175 10.87 13.03 9.60
C ALA A 175 12.10 13.06 10.51
N ARG A 176 12.70 14.25 10.70
CA ARG A 176 13.92 14.38 11.51
C ARG A 176 13.63 14.24 13.00
N ARG A 177 12.44 14.68 13.42
CA ARG A 177 11.99 14.65 14.82
C ARG A 177 10.56 14.14 14.92
N ILE A 178 10.37 12.99 15.57
CA ILE A 178 9.03 12.53 15.94
C ILE A 178 8.65 13.21 17.25
N LYS A 179 7.76 14.22 17.18
CA LYS A 179 7.19 14.82 18.39
C LYS A 179 6.01 13.99 18.91
N ARG A 180 6.00 13.65 20.20
CA ARG A 180 4.80 13.17 20.92
C ARG A 180 4.56 14.09 22.12
N ARG A 181 3.35 14.62 22.24
CA ARG A 181 2.94 15.57 23.31
C ARG A 181 3.91 16.76 23.46
N GLY A 182 4.28 17.40 22.34
CA GLY A 182 5.16 18.58 22.35
C GLY A 182 6.66 18.33 22.54
N ARG A 183 7.08 17.14 22.98
CA ARG A 183 8.50 16.76 23.14
C ARG A 183 9.01 15.98 21.93
N ILE A 184 10.29 16.14 21.58
CA ILE A 184 10.98 15.28 20.61
C ILE A 184 11.20 13.93 21.28
N VAL A 185 10.65 12.86 20.71
CA VAL A 185 10.63 11.53 21.35
C VAL A 185 11.46 10.51 20.60
N GLU A 186 11.70 10.69 19.30
CA GLU A 186 12.47 9.72 18.52
C GLU A 186 13.16 10.35 17.31
N ARG A 187 14.36 9.83 16.99
CA ARG A 187 15.02 10.02 15.69
C ARG A 187 14.39 9.04 14.69
N ASN A 188 14.39 9.39 13.41
CA ASN A 188 13.87 8.52 12.36
C ASN A 188 14.44 7.09 12.49
N PRO A 189 13.60 6.05 12.64
CA PRO A 189 14.07 4.68 12.75
C PRO A 189 14.75 4.23 11.44
N GLU A 190 16.07 3.99 11.51
CA GLU A 190 16.90 3.52 10.40
C GLU A 190 16.60 2.07 9.97
N SER A 191 15.76 1.35 10.74
CA SER A 191 15.34 0.00 10.43
C SER A 191 13.88 -0.24 10.85
N ILE A 192 13.20 -1.14 10.11
CA ILE A 192 11.90 -1.71 10.50
C ILE A 192 12.06 -2.93 11.42
N LYS A 193 13.31 -3.37 11.65
CA LYS A 193 13.60 -4.53 12.48
C LYS A 193 13.38 -4.15 13.94
N GLN A 194 12.65 -4.99 14.67
CA GLN A 194 12.68 -4.92 16.12
C GLN A 194 14.12 -5.12 16.57
N LYS A 195 14.61 -4.25 17.47
CA LYS A 195 15.97 -4.38 18.01
C LYS A 195 16.15 -5.78 18.59
N ASP A 196 17.36 -6.31 18.45
CA ASP A 196 17.71 -7.57 19.09
C ASP A 196 17.39 -7.48 20.59
N PRO A 197 16.76 -8.51 21.16
CA PRO A 197 16.42 -8.50 22.56
C PRO A 197 17.70 -8.36 23.38
N LYS A 198 17.73 -7.41 24.32
CA LYS A 198 18.90 -7.18 25.18
C LYS A 198 19.16 -8.33 26.17
N GLY A 199 18.26 -9.31 26.26
CA GLY A 199 18.34 -10.44 27.19
C GLY A 199 17.65 -11.68 26.64
N SER A 200 17.80 -12.79 27.36
CA SER A 200 17.33 -14.13 26.93
C SER A 200 15.89 -14.45 27.36
N HIS A 201 15.21 -13.55 28.07
CA HIS A 201 13.85 -13.79 28.55
C HIS A 201 12.82 -13.79 27.41
N LYS A 202 11.84 -14.68 27.54
CA LYS A 202 10.75 -14.84 26.57
C LYS A 202 9.56 -13.99 27.02
N ALA A 203 8.96 -13.25 26.09
CA ALA A 203 7.72 -12.53 26.33
C ALA A 203 6.56 -13.26 25.62
N PHE A 204 5.49 -13.49 26.36
CA PHE A 204 4.22 -14.04 25.89
C PHE A 204 3.22 -12.88 25.84
N ILE A 205 2.53 -12.72 24.72
CA ILE A 205 1.52 -11.67 24.54
C ILE A 205 0.19 -12.37 24.30
N ASP A 206 -0.78 -12.08 25.15
CA ASP A 206 -2.15 -12.53 25.01
C ASP A 206 -3.10 -11.35 24.80
N MET A 207 -4.16 -11.56 24.02
CA MET A 207 -5.19 -10.55 23.79
C MET A 207 -6.37 -10.78 24.74
N GLY A 208 -6.59 -9.83 25.65
CA GLY A 208 -7.59 -9.97 26.70
C GLY A 208 -8.96 -9.36 26.37
N VAL A 209 -9.98 -9.82 27.08
CA VAL A 209 -11.33 -9.21 27.05
C VAL A 209 -11.33 -7.86 27.78
N ASN A 210 -10.65 -7.75 28.93
CA ASN A 210 -10.59 -6.52 29.72
C ASN A 210 -9.41 -5.62 29.27
N ASN A 211 -8.19 -6.15 29.19
CA ASN A 211 -7.01 -5.44 28.69
C ASN A 211 -6.86 -5.62 27.16
N LEU A 212 -6.19 -4.71 26.46
CA LEU A 212 -5.91 -4.89 25.01
C LEU A 212 -4.92 -6.02 24.81
N PHE A 213 -3.84 -5.98 25.59
CA PHE A 213 -2.85 -7.04 25.68
C PHE A 213 -2.49 -7.27 27.14
N ALA A 214 -2.26 -8.54 27.49
CA ALA A 214 -1.52 -8.94 28.67
C ALA A 214 -0.18 -9.51 28.20
N ILE A 215 0.91 -9.00 28.75
CA ILE A 215 2.26 -9.44 28.41
C ILE A 215 2.86 -10.08 29.66
N ALA A 216 3.25 -11.34 29.58
CA ALA A 216 3.97 -12.04 30.63
C ALA A 216 5.39 -12.32 30.15
N ILE A 217 6.40 -11.99 30.96
CA ILE A 217 7.80 -12.20 30.65
C ILE A 217 8.30 -13.34 31.53
N SER A 218 9.18 -14.20 31.00
CA SER A 218 9.69 -15.39 31.69
C SER A 218 10.52 -15.09 32.95
N ASN A 219 10.80 -13.82 33.24
CA ASN A 219 11.40 -13.36 34.49
C ASN A 219 10.36 -12.96 35.55
N GLY A 220 9.09 -13.27 35.33
CA GLY A 220 7.98 -12.98 36.27
C GLY A 220 7.34 -11.61 36.10
N ILE A 221 7.82 -10.75 35.19
CA ILE A 221 7.22 -9.44 34.96
C ILE A 221 5.93 -9.57 34.14
N GLY A 222 4.85 -8.96 34.63
CA GLY A 222 3.59 -8.80 33.91
C GLY A 222 3.34 -7.35 33.51
N ILE A 223 2.91 -7.10 32.27
CA ILE A 223 2.50 -5.78 31.76
C ILE A 223 1.07 -5.89 31.23
N LEU A 224 0.19 -5.01 31.72
CA LEU A 224 -1.18 -4.89 31.22
C LEU A 224 -1.32 -3.64 30.36
N VAL A 225 -1.61 -3.83 29.08
CA VAL A 225 -1.84 -2.74 28.14
C VAL A 225 -3.34 -2.45 28.10
N LYS A 226 -3.75 -1.33 28.69
CA LYS A 226 -5.16 -0.91 28.68
C LYS A 226 -5.59 -0.49 27.26
N GLY A 227 -6.76 -0.98 26.85
CA GLY A 227 -7.32 -0.75 25.51
C GLY A 227 -8.53 0.16 25.46
N GLY A 228 -8.89 0.83 26.56
CA GLY A 228 -10.20 1.50 26.71
C GLY A 228 -10.62 2.35 25.52
N VAL A 229 -9.73 3.23 25.03
CA VAL A 229 -9.99 4.12 23.89
C VAL A 229 -10.15 3.36 22.56
N ILE A 230 -9.29 2.38 22.30
CA ILE A 230 -9.36 1.58 21.07
C ILE A 230 -10.61 0.69 21.08
N LYS A 231 -10.97 0.16 22.26
CA LYS A 231 -12.18 -0.64 22.43
C LYS A 231 -13.43 0.23 22.30
N SER A 232 -13.48 1.43 22.88
CA SER A 232 -14.61 2.34 22.72
C SER A 232 -14.80 2.77 21.27
N GLU A 233 -13.73 3.08 20.54
CA GLU A 233 -13.80 3.32 19.10
C GLU A 233 -14.28 2.09 18.32
N HIS A 234 -13.78 0.90 18.65
CA HIS A 234 -14.24 -0.34 18.03
C HIS A 234 -15.73 -0.59 18.27
N PHE A 235 -16.21 -0.43 19.51
CA PHE A 235 -17.63 -0.61 19.85
C PHE A 235 -18.51 0.44 19.17
N TYR A 236 -18.08 1.71 19.14
CA TYR A 236 -18.76 2.77 18.40
C TYR A 236 -18.86 2.45 16.91
N TRP A 237 -17.76 2.05 16.26
CA TRP A 237 -17.80 1.66 14.85
C TRP A 237 -18.57 0.36 14.60
N LYS A 238 -18.69 -0.52 15.60
CA LYS A 238 -19.50 -1.73 15.53
C LYS A 238 -21.00 -1.39 15.61
N SER A 239 -21.41 -0.51 16.52
CA SER A 239 -22.79 -0.02 16.59
C SER A 239 -23.16 0.76 15.33
N GLU A 240 -22.29 1.67 14.88
CA GLU A 240 -22.50 2.45 13.67
C GLU A 240 -22.68 1.56 12.43
N LYS A 241 -21.87 0.50 12.29
CA LYS A 241 -22.05 -0.49 11.22
C LYS A 241 -23.34 -1.27 11.32
N ALA A 242 -23.80 -1.60 12.53
CA ALA A 242 -25.05 -2.30 12.75
C ALA A 242 -26.24 -1.40 12.37
N THR A 243 -26.26 -0.15 12.85
CA THR A 243 -27.25 0.85 12.49
C THR A 243 -27.28 1.08 10.97
N LEU A 244 -26.12 1.29 10.33
CA LEU A 244 -26.00 1.45 8.88
C LEU A 244 -26.40 0.20 8.08
N GLN A 245 -26.32 -1.00 8.66
CA GLN A 245 -26.81 -2.24 8.04
C GLN A 245 -28.33 -2.39 8.18
N GLU A 246 -28.88 -1.93 9.30
CA GLU A 246 -30.32 -1.94 9.61
C GLU A 246 -31.09 -0.91 8.77
N THR A 247 -30.53 0.30 8.56
CA THR A 247 -31.14 1.31 7.66
C THR A 247 -30.97 1.00 6.17
N ARG A 248 -30.13 0.03 5.79
CA ARG A 248 -29.90 -0.36 4.38
C ARG A 248 -30.74 -1.58 3.98
N LYS A 249 -31.91 -1.36 3.36
CA LYS A 249 -32.39 -2.26 2.28
C LYS A 249 -31.26 -2.40 1.23
N PRO A 250 -31.07 -3.56 0.59
CA PRO A 250 -29.77 -3.99 0.08
C PRO A 250 -29.32 -3.14 -1.12
N ARG A 251 -28.30 -2.31 -0.91
CA ARG A 251 -27.34 -1.92 -1.95
C ARG A 251 -25.93 -1.92 -1.37
N PRO A 252 -24.94 -2.60 -1.98
CA PRO A 252 -23.74 -2.99 -1.27
C PRO A 252 -22.71 -1.86 -1.29
N PHE A 253 -22.38 -1.33 -0.10
CA PHE A 253 -21.19 -0.51 0.08
C PHE A 253 -20.44 -0.83 1.36
N ARG A 254 -19.15 -1.22 1.23
CA ARG A 254 -18.23 -1.37 2.35
C ARG A 254 -16.94 -0.59 2.08
N ALA A 255 -16.66 0.39 2.93
CA ALA A 255 -15.34 0.94 3.14
C ALA A 255 -15.05 1.03 4.65
N GLY A 256 -13.75 1.03 4.98
CA GLY A 256 -13.26 1.36 6.31
C GLY A 256 -11.79 0.95 6.48
N SER A 257 -10.88 1.92 6.38
CA SER A 257 -9.54 1.89 7.00
C SER A 257 -9.06 3.34 7.22
N VAL A 258 -8.33 3.52 8.32
CA VAL A 258 -7.92 4.74 9.03
C VAL A 258 -7.24 5.82 8.17
N PHE A 259 -7.53 7.08 8.49
CA PHE A 259 -7.16 8.31 7.76
C PHE A 259 -5.81 8.92 8.19
N ILE A 260 -5.04 9.44 7.23
CA ILE A 260 -4.10 10.56 7.43
C ILE A 260 -4.62 11.72 6.57
N ARG A 261 -4.77 12.90 7.17
CA ARG A 261 -5.37 14.11 6.57
C ARG A 261 -4.37 14.85 5.68
N VAL A 262 -4.83 15.26 4.51
CA VAL A 262 -4.17 16.25 3.65
C VAL A 262 -5.25 17.15 3.06
N PHE A 263 -5.11 18.47 3.26
CA PHE A 263 -5.92 19.48 2.59
C PHE A 263 -5.21 19.94 1.31
N VAL A 264 -5.97 20.24 0.27
CA VAL A 264 -5.56 21.13 -0.84
C VAL A 264 -6.47 22.34 -0.77
#